data_AF-A0A811K6N7-F1
#
_entry.id   AF-A0A811K6N7-F1
#
_cell.length_a   1.000
_cell.length_b   1.000
_cell.length_c   1.000
_cell.angle_alpha   90.00
_cell.angle_beta   90.00
_cell.angle_gamma   90.00
#
_symmetry.space_group_name_H-M   'P 1'
#
loop_
_entity.id
_entity.type
_entity.pdbx_description
1 polymer ?
#
loop_
_entity_poly.entity_id
_entity_poly.type
_entity_poly.pdbx_seq_one_letter_code
_entity_poly.pdbx_strand_id
1 'polypeptide(L)'
;MNRLLWLLPVVCLVQAQSTTKASGKCRDKVENLIKARSDFKKPKPAIIKSFSGTIYNHDGTPSCAYGKPTVPMPGWVTLLEGEMHVPKHYDLLKTGMMRLTVRGNGFDDALCLNGESQYLALPSSFCKLKLCDFIGEDICKVFEEPGVHTIKELEEKIGFNSTLELPEPPSLLGISLLDVFSGEFAFGFQIESDGEVILDVNIPTNNKWLQIGVSEGTKEDDDD
;
A
#
# COMPACT_ATOMS: atom_id res chain seq x y z
N MET A 1 -78.52 -9.18 16.32
CA MET A 1 -78.03 -7.81 16.56
C MET A 1 -77.01 -7.92 17.68
N ASN A 2 -75.71 -7.59 17.61
CA ASN A 2 -74.89 -6.84 16.68
C ASN A 2 -73.45 -7.40 16.74
N ARG A 3 -72.75 -7.37 15.60
CA ARG A 3 -71.30 -7.55 15.46
C ARG A 3 -70.56 -6.28 15.88
N LEU A 4 -69.31 -6.41 16.36
CA LEU A 4 -68.11 -5.55 16.15
C LEU A 4 -67.05 -6.02 17.19
N LEU A 5 -66.04 -6.84 16.85
CA LEU A 5 -64.80 -6.54 16.13
C LEU A 5 -64.14 -5.21 16.55
N TRP A 6 -63.06 -5.26 17.35
CA TRP A 6 -61.88 -4.39 17.19
C TRP A 6 -60.64 -5.14 17.68
N LEU A 7 -59.80 -5.49 16.70
CA LEU A 7 -58.41 -5.91 16.83
C LEU A 7 -57.58 -4.69 17.24
N LEU A 8 -56.74 -4.81 18.27
CA LEU A 8 -55.66 -3.87 18.54
C LEU A 8 -54.43 -4.31 17.73
N PRO A 9 -53.91 -3.49 16.79
CA PRO A 9 -52.65 -3.78 16.15
C PRO A 9 -51.51 -3.41 17.10
N VAL A 10 -50.66 -4.39 17.41
CA VAL A 10 -49.33 -4.19 17.98
C VAL A 10 -48.51 -3.44 16.93
N VAL A 11 -48.42 -2.13 17.07
CA VAL A 11 -47.50 -1.31 16.29
C VAL A 11 -46.13 -1.39 16.99
N CYS A 12 -45.35 -2.43 16.64
CA CYS A 12 -43.92 -2.41 16.89
C CYS A 12 -43.28 -1.41 15.92
N LEU A 13 -43.02 -0.18 16.40
CA LEU A 13 -42.08 0.71 15.74
C LEU A 13 -40.69 0.06 15.81
N VAL A 14 -40.30 -0.64 14.75
CA VAL A 14 -38.90 -0.97 14.50
C VAL A 14 -38.25 0.34 14.07
N GLN A 15 -37.65 1.06 15.03
CA GLN A 15 -36.73 2.14 14.69
C GLN A 15 -35.51 1.49 14.03
N ALA A 16 -35.46 1.55 12.70
CA ALA A 16 -34.24 1.34 11.95
C ALA A 16 -33.24 2.42 12.42
N GLN A 17 -32.33 2.04 13.30
CA GLN A 17 -31.19 2.87 13.66
C GLN A 17 -30.25 2.86 12.47
N SER A 18 -30.39 3.87 11.62
CA SER A 18 -29.39 4.21 10.61
C SER A 18 -28.10 4.55 11.34
N THR A 19 -27.21 3.58 11.48
CA THR A 19 -25.85 3.83 11.96
C THR A 19 -25.08 4.54 10.84
N THR A 20 -25.30 5.85 10.71
CA THR A 20 -24.35 6.71 9.99
C THR A 20 -23.04 6.66 10.75
N LYS A 21 -22.19 5.71 10.36
CA LYS A 21 -20.81 5.58 10.81
C LYS A 21 -20.10 6.88 10.39
N ALA A 22 -20.02 7.84 11.30
CA ALA A 22 -19.31 9.09 11.08
C ALA A 22 -17.89 8.72 10.61
N SER A 23 -17.55 9.06 9.36
CA SER A 23 -16.16 8.91 8.92
C SER A 23 -15.33 9.84 9.80
N GLY A 24 -14.43 9.25 10.59
CA GLY A 24 -13.52 10.04 11.41
C GLY A 24 -12.63 10.84 10.47
N LYS A 25 -12.47 12.14 10.76
CA LYS A 25 -11.50 13.01 10.07
C LYS A 25 -10.14 12.31 10.00
N CYS A 26 -9.53 12.25 8.82
CA CYS A 26 -8.18 11.70 8.63
C CYS A 26 -7.18 12.50 9.49
N ARG A 27 -6.61 11.88 10.53
CA ARG A 27 -5.61 12.50 11.40
C ARG A 27 -4.23 12.02 11.00
N ASP A 28 -3.31 12.97 10.95
CA ASP A 28 -1.93 12.70 10.62
C ASP A 28 -1.29 11.72 11.62
N LYS A 29 -0.50 10.79 11.10
CA LYS A 29 0.20 9.71 11.82
C LYS A 29 -0.72 8.69 12.50
N VAL A 30 -2.02 8.74 12.23
CA VAL A 30 -2.99 7.79 12.78
C VAL A 30 -3.65 7.01 11.65
N GLU A 31 -4.56 7.63 10.90
CA GLU A 31 -5.27 6.94 9.83
C GLU A 31 -4.45 6.86 8.53
N ASN A 32 -3.52 7.79 8.28
CA ASN A 32 -2.63 7.77 7.11
C ASN A 32 -1.32 6.98 7.34
N LEU A 33 -1.21 6.23 8.45
CA LEU A 33 -0.01 5.48 8.83
C LEU A 33 0.01 4.08 8.21
N ILE A 34 1.08 3.77 7.50
CA ILE A 34 1.40 2.43 7.01
C ILE A 34 2.57 1.82 7.78
N LYS A 35 2.53 0.51 7.98
CA LYS A 35 3.64 -0.26 8.55
C LYS A 35 4.02 -1.41 7.64
N ALA A 36 5.30 -1.69 7.53
CA ALA A 36 5.84 -2.82 6.80
C ALA A 36 6.90 -3.56 7.63
N ARG A 37 7.05 -4.86 7.36
CA ARG A 37 8.14 -5.70 7.87
C ARG A 37 8.23 -6.97 7.03
N SER A 38 9.39 -7.61 7.08
CA SER A 38 9.59 -8.91 6.44
C SER A 38 8.78 -10.02 7.12
N ASP A 39 8.51 -11.10 6.39
CA ASP A 39 7.91 -12.31 6.96
C ASP A 39 8.96 -13.15 7.71
N PHE A 40 8.97 -13.05 9.04
CA PHE A 40 9.88 -13.81 9.89
C PHE A 40 9.61 -15.32 9.93
N LYS A 41 8.47 -15.79 9.39
CA LYS A 41 8.20 -17.24 9.27
C LYS A 41 8.97 -17.88 8.11
N LYS A 42 9.36 -17.09 7.12
CA LYS A 42 10.13 -17.51 5.93
C LYS A 42 11.28 -16.53 5.71
N PRO A 43 12.25 -16.50 6.64
CA PRO A 43 13.28 -15.47 6.63
C PRO A 43 14.09 -15.55 5.34
N LYS A 44 14.34 -14.38 4.75
CA LYS A 44 15.31 -14.19 3.69
C LYS A 44 16.62 -13.66 4.27
N PRO A 45 17.74 -13.73 3.54
CA PRO A 45 19.03 -13.24 4.03
C PRO A 45 18.97 -11.81 4.60
N ALA A 46 18.45 -10.86 3.83
CA ALA A 46 18.16 -9.51 4.30
C ALA A 46 16.74 -9.44 4.88
N ILE A 47 16.57 -8.59 5.90
CA ILE A 47 15.28 -8.41 6.58
C ILE A 47 14.99 -6.95 6.85
N ILE A 48 13.73 -6.55 6.71
CA ILE A 48 13.21 -5.29 7.27
C ILE A 48 12.55 -5.63 8.60
N LYS A 49 13.15 -5.23 9.71
CA LYS A 49 12.60 -5.50 11.05
C LYS A 49 11.33 -4.69 11.31
N SER A 50 11.40 -3.42 10.96
CA SER A 50 10.30 -2.47 11.07
C SER A 50 10.47 -1.40 9.99
N PHE A 51 9.33 -0.90 9.53
CA PHE A 51 9.24 0.26 8.68
C PHE A 51 7.88 0.91 8.94
N SER A 52 7.84 2.22 9.10
CA SER A 52 6.60 2.97 9.12
C SER A 52 6.72 4.29 8.37
N GLY A 53 5.62 4.70 7.78
CA GLY A 53 5.53 5.93 7.02
C GLY A 53 4.11 6.46 6.97
N THR A 54 3.97 7.74 6.67
CA THR A 54 2.68 8.40 6.47
C THR A 54 2.48 8.76 5.01
N ILE A 55 1.24 8.64 4.55
CA ILE A 55 0.86 8.95 3.17
C ILE A 55 0.14 10.30 3.11
N TYR A 56 0.47 11.09 2.10
CA TYR A 56 -0.10 12.42 1.87
C TYR A 56 -0.53 12.59 0.41
N ASN A 57 -1.57 13.38 0.22
CA ASN A 57 -1.98 13.90 -1.09
C ASN A 57 -0.92 14.86 -1.64
N HIS A 58 -1.00 15.18 -2.93
CA HIS A 58 -0.08 16.11 -3.59
C HIS A 58 -0.05 17.51 -2.94
N ASP A 59 -1.13 17.94 -2.28
CA ASP A 59 -1.22 19.20 -1.52
C ASP A 59 -0.62 19.14 -0.10
N GLY A 60 -0.06 17.99 0.29
CA GLY A 60 0.55 17.76 1.60
C GLY A 60 -0.44 17.40 2.72
N THR A 61 -1.73 17.24 2.42
CA THR A 61 -2.72 16.81 3.43
C THR A 61 -2.65 15.30 3.67
N PRO A 62 -2.91 14.82 4.91
CA PRO A 62 -2.98 13.39 5.20
C PRO A 62 -3.98 12.67 4.29
N SER A 63 -3.55 11.54 3.71
CA SER A 63 -4.35 10.79 2.76
C SER A 63 -5.02 9.58 3.42
N CYS A 64 -6.34 9.64 3.58
CA CYS A 64 -7.16 8.53 4.07
C CYS A 64 -8.50 8.45 3.35
N ALA A 65 -9.07 7.25 3.29
CA ALA A 65 -10.49 7.05 3.00
C ALA A 65 -11.08 6.02 3.98
N TYR A 66 -12.30 6.27 4.45
CA TYR A 66 -13.01 5.35 5.36
C TYR A 66 -12.21 4.95 6.61
N GLY A 67 -11.42 5.89 7.15
CA GLY A 67 -10.57 5.67 8.33
C GLY A 67 -9.35 4.77 8.10
N LYS A 68 -8.95 4.54 6.83
CA LYS A 68 -7.76 3.77 6.44
C LYS A 68 -6.85 4.61 5.55
N PRO A 69 -5.54 4.27 5.47
CA PRO A 69 -4.64 4.97 4.56
C PRO A 69 -5.01 4.67 3.11
N THR A 70 -5.01 5.72 2.27
CA THR A 70 -5.20 5.62 0.82
C THR A 70 -3.98 6.20 0.13
N VAL A 71 -3.44 5.49 -0.87
CA VAL A 71 -2.29 5.91 -1.68
C VAL A 71 -2.81 6.77 -2.83
N PRO A 72 -2.53 8.09 -2.83
CA PRO A 72 -2.80 8.94 -3.97
C PRO A 72 -1.66 8.81 -5.00
N MET A 73 -2.00 8.91 -6.28
CA MET A 73 -1.01 9.04 -7.35
C MET A 73 -1.41 10.22 -8.24
N PRO A 74 -0.58 11.28 -8.35
CA PRO A 74 0.67 11.50 -7.60
C PRO A 74 0.40 11.80 -6.11
N GLY A 75 1.45 11.71 -5.29
CA GLY A 75 1.35 11.87 -3.85
C GLY A 75 2.71 11.80 -3.15
N TRP A 76 2.70 11.73 -1.82
CA TRP A 76 3.93 11.65 -1.03
C TRP A 76 3.85 10.56 0.02
N VAL A 77 5.00 9.93 0.30
CA VAL A 77 5.20 9.06 1.45
C VAL A 77 6.34 9.61 2.29
N THR A 78 6.07 9.93 3.56
CA THR A 78 7.11 10.34 4.51
C THR A 78 7.45 9.18 5.43
N LEU A 79 8.72 8.78 5.43
CA LEU A 79 9.27 7.70 6.25
C LEU A 79 9.47 8.22 7.67
N LEU A 80 8.98 7.47 8.65
CA LEU A 80 9.09 7.81 10.08
C LEU A 80 10.16 6.99 10.76
N GLU A 81 10.17 5.68 10.50
CA GLU A 81 11.13 4.75 11.06
C GLU A 81 11.39 3.62 10.07
N GLY A 82 12.57 3.02 10.16
CA GLY A 82 12.98 1.92 9.31
C GLY A 82 14.25 1.30 9.84
N GLU A 83 14.29 -0.03 9.91
CA GLU A 83 15.48 -0.80 10.22
C GLU A 83 15.58 -1.99 9.27
N MET A 84 16.60 -1.96 8.41
CA MET A 84 16.95 -3.04 7.49
C MET A 84 18.26 -3.67 7.93
N HIS A 85 18.31 -5.00 7.97
CA HIS A 85 19.53 -5.74 8.27
C HIS A 85 20.00 -6.46 7.01
N VAL A 86 21.23 -6.16 6.60
CA VAL A 86 21.91 -6.68 5.42
C VAL A 86 23.10 -7.50 5.89
N PRO A 87 23.07 -8.84 5.77
CA PRO A 87 24.08 -9.70 6.41
C PRO A 87 25.41 -9.78 5.66
N LYS A 88 25.42 -9.44 4.37
CA LYS A 88 26.58 -9.51 3.47
C LYS A 88 26.40 -8.53 2.32
N HIS A 89 27.46 -8.32 1.56
CA HIS A 89 27.41 -7.48 0.36
C HIS A 89 26.48 -8.05 -0.71
N TYR A 90 25.75 -7.19 -1.40
CA TYR A 90 24.92 -7.53 -2.57
C TYR A 90 25.11 -6.50 -3.68
N ASP A 91 25.25 -6.94 -4.93
CA ASP A 91 25.41 -6.04 -6.10
C ASP A 91 24.04 -5.51 -6.60
N LEU A 92 23.34 -4.72 -5.77
CA LEU A 92 22.01 -4.16 -6.06
C LEU A 92 22.00 -3.18 -7.23
N LEU A 93 23.04 -2.35 -7.40
CA LEU A 93 23.15 -1.43 -8.53
C LEU A 93 23.22 -2.17 -9.86
N LYS A 94 23.85 -3.34 -9.87
CA LYS A 94 24.10 -4.13 -11.07
C LYS A 94 22.96 -5.11 -11.37
N THR A 95 22.44 -5.77 -10.34
CA THR A 95 21.52 -6.91 -10.47
C THR A 95 20.25 -6.79 -9.63
N GLY A 96 20.12 -5.72 -8.84
CA GLY A 96 19.00 -5.50 -7.93
C GLY A 96 17.68 -5.35 -8.66
N MET A 97 16.82 -6.35 -8.54
CA MET A 97 15.49 -6.38 -9.13
C MET A 97 14.42 -6.47 -8.05
N MET A 98 13.47 -5.55 -8.10
CA MET A 98 12.26 -5.59 -7.29
C MET A 98 11.15 -6.33 -8.05
N ARG A 99 10.61 -7.39 -7.44
CA ARG A 99 9.56 -8.25 -8.00
C ARG A 99 8.29 -8.08 -7.20
N LEU A 100 7.28 -7.49 -7.81
CA LEU A 100 6.02 -7.16 -7.14
C LEU A 100 5.07 -8.35 -7.09
N THR A 101 4.31 -8.44 -6.01
CA THR A 101 3.12 -9.26 -5.87
C THR A 101 1.97 -8.34 -5.47
N VAL A 102 0.92 -8.27 -6.29
CA VAL A 102 -0.20 -7.36 -6.09
C VAL A 102 -1.49 -8.15 -6.18
N ARG A 103 -2.33 -8.07 -5.17
CA ARG A 103 -3.67 -8.71 -5.14
C ARG A 103 -4.73 -7.67 -4.89
N GLY A 104 -5.68 -7.53 -5.82
CA GLY A 104 -6.83 -6.66 -5.63
C GLY A 104 -7.96 -7.39 -4.91
N ASN A 105 -8.69 -6.69 -4.06
CA ASN A 105 -9.97 -7.17 -3.55
C ASN A 105 -10.99 -7.14 -4.68
N GLY A 106 -11.58 -8.28 -5.01
CA GLY A 106 -12.50 -8.44 -6.15
C GLY A 106 -11.86 -9.04 -7.41
N PHE A 107 -10.57 -9.38 -7.38
CA PHE A 107 -9.91 -10.16 -8.43
C PHE A 107 -9.67 -11.59 -7.93
N ASP A 108 -10.00 -12.59 -8.76
CA ASP A 108 -9.78 -14.00 -8.43
C ASP A 108 -8.28 -14.34 -8.35
N ASP A 109 -7.50 -13.77 -9.27
CA ASP A 109 -6.05 -13.95 -9.36
C ASP A 109 -5.28 -12.68 -8.95
N ALA A 110 -4.00 -12.86 -8.60
CA ALA A 110 -3.10 -11.74 -8.32
C ALA A 110 -2.78 -10.97 -9.61
N LEU A 111 -2.85 -9.64 -9.61
CA LEU A 111 -2.45 -8.82 -10.77
C LEU A 111 -0.96 -9.04 -11.12
N CYS A 112 -0.12 -9.08 -10.10
CA CYS A 112 1.28 -9.47 -10.19
C CYS A 112 1.55 -10.60 -9.21
N LEU A 113 2.36 -11.58 -9.61
CA LEU A 113 2.84 -12.65 -8.74
C LEU A 113 4.35 -12.85 -8.92
N ASN A 114 5.13 -12.52 -7.89
CA ASN A 114 6.59 -12.61 -7.91
C ASN A 114 7.22 -11.97 -9.15
N GLY A 115 6.69 -10.80 -9.54
CA GLY A 115 7.14 -10.04 -10.69
C GLY A 115 6.56 -10.49 -12.03
N GLU A 116 5.73 -11.52 -12.10
CA GLU A 116 5.05 -11.86 -13.35
C GLU A 116 3.62 -11.31 -13.33
N SER A 117 3.22 -10.63 -14.41
CA SER A 117 1.83 -10.25 -14.58
C SER A 117 0.97 -11.51 -14.76
N GLN A 118 -0.18 -11.55 -14.09
CA GLN A 118 -1.23 -12.55 -14.38
C GLN A 118 -2.41 -11.94 -15.13
N TYR A 119 -2.36 -10.63 -15.40
CA TYR A 119 -3.45 -9.91 -16.06
C TYR A 119 -3.03 -9.53 -17.48
N LEU A 120 -3.81 -9.97 -18.48
CA LEU A 120 -3.45 -9.84 -19.90
C LEU A 120 -3.17 -8.39 -20.32
N ALA A 121 -3.89 -7.42 -19.76
CA ALA A 121 -3.71 -6.01 -20.08
C ALA A 121 -2.57 -5.32 -19.30
N LEU A 122 -1.91 -6.03 -18.39
CA LEU A 122 -0.79 -5.52 -17.60
C LEU A 122 0.51 -6.19 -18.07
N PRO A 123 1.45 -5.46 -18.68
CA PRO A 123 2.76 -6.02 -19.02
C PRO A 123 3.57 -6.43 -17.78
N SER A 124 4.30 -7.55 -17.84
CA SER A 124 5.17 -7.98 -16.72
C SER A 124 6.26 -6.96 -16.33
N SER A 125 6.60 -6.02 -17.21
CA SER A 125 7.50 -4.90 -16.89
C SER A 125 6.95 -3.97 -15.81
N PHE A 126 5.63 -3.94 -15.57
CA PHE A 126 5.04 -3.21 -14.44
C PHE A 126 5.16 -4.00 -13.13
N CYS A 127 5.36 -5.32 -13.20
CA CYS A 127 5.54 -6.17 -12.04
C CYS A 127 7.03 -6.35 -11.66
N LYS A 128 7.97 -5.98 -12.53
CA LYS A 128 9.43 -6.03 -12.26
C LYS A 128 10.06 -4.68 -12.49
N LEU A 129 10.69 -4.14 -11.47
CA LEU A 129 11.36 -2.85 -11.53
C LEU A 129 12.82 -3.02 -11.12
N LYS A 130 13.72 -2.27 -11.74
CA LYS A 130 15.08 -2.15 -11.21
C LYS A 130 14.98 -1.41 -9.88
N LEU A 131 15.55 -1.99 -8.82
CA LEU A 131 15.40 -1.45 -7.47
C LEU A 131 15.91 0.00 -7.38
N CYS A 132 17.10 0.24 -7.93
CA CYS A 132 17.80 1.51 -7.81
C CYS A 132 17.21 2.63 -8.70
N ASP A 133 16.48 2.27 -9.75
CA ASP A 133 15.70 3.24 -10.52
C ASP A 133 14.53 3.79 -9.68
N PHE A 134 14.02 3.00 -8.73
CA PHE A 134 12.90 3.37 -7.87
C PHE A 134 13.34 4.09 -6.59
N ILE A 135 14.37 3.58 -5.89
CA ILE A 135 14.83 4.16 -4.61
C ILE A 135 16.00 5.13 -4.75
N GLY A 136 16.59 5.25 -5.94
CA GLY A 136 17.78 6.06 -6.19
C GLY A 136 19.09 5.34 -5.90
N GLU A 137 20.14 5.73 -6.63
CA GLU A 137 21.46 5.09 -6.55
C GLU A 137 22.11 5.20 -5.17
N ASP A 138 21.97 6.34 -4.49
CA ASP A 138 22.65 6.58 -3.22
C ASP A 138 22.06 5.73 -2.08
N ILE A 139 20.74 5.55 -2.06
CA ILE A 139 20.09 4.61 -1.13
C ILE A 139 20.51 3.19 -1.46
N CYS A 140 20.55 2.83 -2.75
CA CYS A 140 21.03 1.51 -3.17
C CYS A 140 22.44 1.21 -2.68
N LYS A 141 23.40 2.14 -2.86
CA LYS A 141 24.79 1.98 -2.37
C LYS A 141 24.85 1.71 -0.87
N VAL A 142 23.99 2.36 -0.09
CA VAL A 142 23.92 2.09 1.36
C VAL A 142 23.42 0.67 1.63
N PHE A 143 22.42 0.20 0.89
CA PHE A 143 21.86 -1.15 1.06
C PHE A 143 22.67 -2.29 0.44
N GLU A 144 23.66 -1.99 -0.42
CA GLU A 144 24.64 -2.98 -0.86
C GLU A 144 25.56 -3.42 0.29
N GLU A 145 25.88 -2.49 1.20
CA GLU A 145 26.85 -2.73 2.27
C GLU A 145 26.28 -3.60 3.40
N PRO A 146 27.08 -4.50 4.01
CA PRO A 146 26.65 -5.23 5.19
C PRO A 146 26.43 -4.30 6.39
N GLY A 147 25.32 -4.46 7.09
CA GLY A 147 25.04 -3.68 8.29
C GLY A 147 23.57 -3.62 8.69
N VAL A 148 23.31 -2.78 9.69
CA VAL A 148 21.96 -2.38 10.08
C VAL A 148 21.76 -0.96 9.58
N HIS A 149 20.85 -0.79 8.63
CA HIS A 149 20.54 0.49 8.01
C HIS A 149 19.25 1.07 8.55
N THR A 150 19.31 2.35 8.94
CA THR A 150 18.16 3.08 9.47
C THR A 150 17.86 4.31 8.64
N ILE A 151 16.63 4.84 8.75
CA ILE A 151 16.26 6.11 8.10
C ILE A 151 17.20 7.23 8.54
N LYS A 152 17.50 7.31 9.84
CA LYS A 152 18.44 8.29 10.40
C LYS A 152 19.84 8.19 9.78
N GLU A 153 20.33 6.97 9.55
CA GLU A 153 21.62 6.79 8.88
C GLU A 153 21.59 7.30 7.43
N LEU A 154 20.50 7.09 6.70
CA LEU A 154 20.34 7.62 5.34
C LEU A 154 20.30 9.16 5.34
N GLU A 155 19.59 9.77 6.28
CA GLU A 155 19.57 11.22 6.47
C GLU A 155 21.00 11.77 6.72
N GLU A 156 21.78 11.11 7.58
CA GLU A 156 23.13 11.55 7.96
C GLU A 156 24.18 11.30 6.87
N LYS A 157 24.13 10.17 6.16
CA LYS A 157 25.16 9.77 5.18
C LYS A 157 24.95 10.40 3.81
N ILE A 158 23.71 10.45 3.34
CA ILE A 158 23.39 10.82 1.95
C ILE A 158 22.43 12.00 1.86
N GLY A 159 22.06 12.63 2.99
CA GLY A 159 21.17 13.79 3.00
C GLY A 159 19.74 13.46 2.55
N PHE A 160 19.31 12.20 2.73
CA PHE A 160 17.96 11.77 2.39
C PHE A 160 16.94 12.57 3.23
N ASN A 161 15.88 13.07 2.60
CA ASN A 161 14.88 13.93 3.27
C ASN A 161 13.71 13.15 3.89
N SER A 162 13.79 11.81 3.90
CA SER A 162 12.75 10.93 4.40
C SER A 162 11.39 11.07 3.72
N THR A 163 11.33 11.68 2.53
CA THR A 163 10.09 11.82 1.74
C THR A 163 10.32 11.27 0.33
N LEU A 164 9.41 10.40 -0.10
CA LEU A 164 9.40 9.82 -1.44
C LEU A 164 8.18 10.35 -2.20
N GLU A 165 8.40 10.76 -3.43
CA GLU A 165 7.33 11.13 -4.36
C GLU A 165 6.71 9.87 -4.96
N LEU A 166 5.39 9.79 -4.94
CA LEU A 166 4.65 8.76 -5.65
C LEU A 166 4.43 9.24 -7.08
N PRO A 167 4.78 8.43 -8.09
CA PRO A 167 4.68 8.84 -9.48
C PRO A 167 3.22 9.07 -9.87
N GLU A 168 3.03 9.79 -10.98
CA GLU A 168 1.74 9.84 -11.65
C GLU A 168 1.31 8.43 -12.09
N PRO A 169 0.01 8.13 -12.04
CA PRO A 169 -0.48 6.83 -12.44
C PRO A 169 -0.23 6.65 -13.95
N PRO A 170 0.32 5.51 -14.38
CA PRO A 170 0.57 5.28 -15.79
C PRO A 170 -0.75 5.32 -16.56
N SER A 171 -0.76 6.00 -17.70
CA SER A 171 -1.91 6.11 -18.58
C SER A 171 -1.75 5.15 -19.75
N LEU A 172 -2.78 4.32 -20.03
CA LEU A 172 -2.82 3.45 -21.19
C LEU A 172 -4.03 3.86 -22.06
N LEU A 173 -3.77 4.24 -23.32
CA LEU A 173 -4.81 4.65 -24.27
C LEU A 173 -5.70 5.81 -23.78
N GLY A 174 -5.15 6.72 -22.96
CA GLY A 174 -5.86 7.87 -22.42
C GLY A 174 -6.74 7.57 -21.20
N ILE A 175 -6.70 6.34 -20.67
CA ILE A 175 -7.33 5.96 -19.40
C ILE A 175 -6.22 5.82 -18.35
N SER A 176 -6.40 6.41 -17.17
CA SER A 176 -5.44 6.26 -16.07
C SER A 176 -5.55 4.86 -15.47
N LEU A 177 -4.43 4.28 -15.04
CA LEU A 177 -4.44 3.03 -14.28
C LEU A 177 -5.34 3.15 -13.04
N LEU A 178 -5.44 4.34 -12.42
CA LEU A 178 -6.34 4.55 -11.29
C LEU A 178 -7.82 4.47 -11.66
N ASP A 179 -8.20 4.84 -12.89
CA ASP A 179 -9.60 4.76 -13.32
C ASP A 179 -10.06 3.30 -13.45
N VAL A 180 -9.11 2.37 -13.65
CA VAL A 180 -9.37 0.93 -13.81
C VAL A 180 -9.06 0.16 -12.53
N PHE A 181 -8.11 0.64 -11.72
CA PHE A 181 -7.55 -0.08 -10.58
C PHE A 181 -7.61 0.74 -9.27
N SER A 182 -8.56 1.67 -9.13
CA SER A 182 -8.88 2.22 -7.81
C SER A 182 -9.56 1.14 -6.96
N GLY A 183 -9.21 1.05 -5.67
CA GLY A 183 -9.80 0.05 -4.79
C GLY A 183 -8.89 -0.38 -3.65
N GLU A 184 -9.15 -1.58 -3.12
CA GLU A 184 -8.40 -2.19 -2.02
C GLU A 184 -7.41 -3.23 -2.54
N PHE A 185 -6.12 -3.09 -2.21
CA PHE A 185 -5.06 -3.96 -2.70
C PHE A 185 -4.12 -4.41 -1.58
N ALA A 186 -3.55 -5.60 -1.71
CA ALA A 186 -2.44 -6.08 -0.90
C ALA A 186 -1.16 -6.08 -1.74
N PHE A 187 -0.12 -5.46 -1.22
CA PHE A 187 1.18 -5.38 -1.86
C PHE A 187 2.18 -6.30 -1.17
N GLY A 188 3.05 -6.89 -1.96
CA GLY A 188 4.29 -7.47 -1.51
C GLY A 188 5.36 -7.22 -2.54
N PHE A 189 6.61 -7.23 -2.12
CA PHE A 189 7.73 -7.20 -3.04
C PHE A 189 8.85 -8.08 -2.53
N GLN A 190 9.57 -8.64 -3.48
CA GLN A 190 10.81 -9.35 -3.27
C GLN A 190 11.94 -8.56 -3.89
N ILE A 191 13.09 -8.52 -3.22
CA ILE A 191 14.33 -8.03 -3.84
C ILE A 191 15.17 -9.24 -4.20
N GLU A 192 15.57 -9.29 -5.46
CA GLU A 192 16.49 -10.27 -6.02
C GLU A 192 17.83 -9.59 -6.31
N SER A 193 18.93 -10.23 -5.96
CA SER A 193 20.29 -9.82 -6.31
C SER A 193 21.09 -11.07 -6.66
N ASP A 194 21.90 -11.00 -7.72
CA ASP A 194 22.69 -12.13 -8.23
C ASP A 194 21.86 -13.44 -8.44
N GLY A 195 20.59 -13.29 -8.81
CA GLY A 195 19.66 -14.41 -9.02
C GLY A 195 19.11 -15.06 -7.74
N GLU A 196 19.43 -14.53 -6.56
CA GLU A 196 18.92 -14.96 -5.27
C GLU A 196 17.86 -13.96 -4.76
N VAL A 197 16.71 -14.45 -4.26
CA VAL A 197 15.75 -13.59 -3.55
C VAL A 197 16.26 -13.34 -2.14
N ILE A 198 16.75 -12.12 -1.91
CA ILE A 198 17.44 -11.71 -0.69
C ILE A 198 16.52 -11.06 0.34
N LEU A 199 15.37 -10.52 -0.07
CA LEU A 199 14.39 -9.86 0.80
C LEU A 199 12.97 -10.19 0.33
N ASP A 200 12.05 -10.33 1.28
CA ASP A 200 10.61 -10.49 1.02
C ASP A 200 9.82 -9.66 2.06
N VAL A 201 8.91 -8.81 1.59
CA VAL A 201 8.15 -7.85 2.40
C VAL A 201 6.71 -7.82 1.93
N ASN A 202 5.77 -7.78 2.88
CA ASN A 202 4.36 -7.51 2.62
C ASN A 202 3.98 -6.13 3.18
N ILE A 203 3.17 -5.38 2.44
CA ILE A 203 2.71 -4.03 2.78
C ILE A 203 1.20 -3.92 2.46
N PRO A 204 0.39 -3.39 3.38
CA PRO A 204 0.70 -3.03 4.76
C PRO A 204 0.68 -4.27 5.66
N THR A 205 1.32 -4.19 6.83
CA THR A 205 1.29 -5.23 7.85
C THR A 205 0.31 -4.93 8.98
N ASN A 206 -0.12 -3.68 9.11
CA ASN A 206 -1.13 -3.23 10.06
C ASN A 206 -2.56 -3.24 9.52
N ASN A 207 -2.75 -3.53 8.22
CA ASN A 207 -4.05 -3.65 7.56
C ASN A 207 -4.01 -4.81 6.55
N LYS A 208 -5.15 -5.42 6.25
CA LYS A 208 -5.24 -6.47 5.21
C LYS A 208 -5.08 -5.88 3.81
N TRP A 209 -5.63 -4.68 3.60
CA TRP A 209 -5.67 -4.00 2.33
C TRP A 209 -5.21 -2.56 2.50
N LEU A 210 -4.57 -2.03 1.46
CA LEU A 210 -4.25 -0.63 1.25
C LEU A 210 -5.18 -0.09 0.17
N GLN A 211 -5.77 1.08 0.43
CA GLN A 211 -6.59 1.73 -0.57
C GLN A 211 -5.71 2.47 -1.56
N ILE A 212 -6.12 2.51 -2.82
CA ILE A 212 -5.42 3.25 -3.86
C ILE A 212 -6.44 4.04 -4.67
N GLY A 213 -6.21 5.33 -4.85
CA GLY A 213 -7.09 6.20 -5.65
C GLY A 213 -8.52 6.33 -5.11
N VAL A 214 -8.79 5.84 -3.90
CA VAL A 214 -10.12 5.93 -3.27
C VAL A 214 -10.21 7.25 -2.52
N SER A 215 -11.25 8.03 -2.81
CA SER A 215 -11.62 9.24 -2.06
C SER A 215 -12.87 9.00 -1.22
N GLU A 216 -13.08 9.75 -0.13
CA GLU A 216 -14.28 9.60 0.71
C GLU A 216 -15.59 9.88 -0.05
N GLY A 217 -15.55 10.65 -1.14
CA GLY A 217 -16.70 10.97 -1.99
C GLY A 217 -17.10 9.88 -2.97
N THR A 218 -16.28 8.84 -3.16
CA THR A 218 -16.48 7.76 -4.14
C THR A 218 -17.28 6.58 -3.59
N LYS A 219 -18.20 6.79 -2.64
CA LYS A 219 -19.26 5.81 -2.49
C LYS A 219 -20.00 5.83 -3.82
N GLU A 220 -19.87 4.75 -4.59
CA GLU A 220 -20.92 4.37 -5.51
C GLU A 220 -22.21 4.47 -4.68
N ASP A 221 -23.06 5.39 -5.10
CA ASP A 221 -24.48 5.26 -4.84
C ASP A 221 -24.83 3.89 -5.42
N ASP A 222 -24.75 2.85 -4.59
CA ASP A 222 -25.36 1.57 -4.86
C ASP A 222 -26.85 1.90 -5.01
N ASP A 223 -27.25 2.11 -6.27
CA ASP A 223 -28.59 2.50 -6.70
C ASP A 223 -29.66 1.57 -6.09
N ASP A 224 -30.62 2.23 -5.43
CA ASP A 224 -32.04 1.87 -5.15
C ASP A 224 -32.41 0.51 -4.52
#